data_AF-A0A7X7GVI3-F1
#
_entry.id   AF-A0A7X7GVI3-F1
#
_cell.length_a   1.000
_cell.length_b   1.000
_cell.length_c   1.000
_cell.angle_alpha   90.00
_cell.angle_beta   90.00
_cell.angle_gamma   90.00
#
_symmetry.space_group_name_H-M   'P 1'
#
loop_
_entity.id
_entity.type
_entity.pdbx_description
1 polymer ?
#
loop_
_entity_poly.entity_id
_entity_poly.type
_entity_poly.pdbx_seq_one_letter_code
_entity_poly.pdbx_strand_id
1 'polypeptide(L)'
;QKPLCFQGAGSAFSTTQYFAKAYPGTRYLEVLKGFGDNSIVASICPKNPADRNDPNAGYNPAVGAIVKRLGEALSGRCLPRELDVDEEGNVPCVVTEVLPGAGTCARAGRADPNPQVVEAIRKELKESETCRPDDPDCTQFTICQVLPLRDAGLQECLFDENATNSAQEPGYCYIDPGKGLPGTGAQGAGCDPDHPENCTNPLVESCPATERRLLRFIGNNAEPTPAPSSTTFVACVGSAVSQ
;
A
#
# COMPACT_ATOMS: atom_id res chain seq x y z
N GLN A 1 36.43 -2.10 -24.23
CA GLN A 1 35.98 -0.79 -24.75
C GLN A 1 34.67 -0.44 -24.05
N LYS A 2 34.45 0.81 -23.59
CA LYS A 2 33.22 1.21 -22.88
C LYS A 2 32.22 1.84 -23.88
N PRO A 3 31.22 1.08 -24.39
CA PRO A 3 30.25 1.60 -25.36
C PRO A 3 29.27 2.64 -24.77
N LEU A 4 29.30 2.84 -23.44
CA LEU A 4 28.45 3.81 -22.70
C LEU A 4 28.79 5.28 -22.99
N CYS A 5 29.97 5.52 -23.55
CA CYS A 5 30.54 6.84 -23.85
C CYS A 5 30.46 7.21 -25.33
N PHE A 6 29.78 6.40 -26.14
CA PHE A 6 29.80 6.48 -27.60
C PHE A 6 28.61 7.28 -28.12
N GLN A 7 28.89 8.39 -28.81
CA GLN A 7 27.88 9.31 -29.36
C GLN A 7 27.49 8.99 -30.83
N GLY A 8 27.93 7.85 -31.38
CA GLY A 8 27.64 7.44 -32.76
C GLY A 8 28.90 7.30 -33.64
N ALA A 9 28.76 6.72 -34.83
CA ALA A 9 29.87 6.42 -35.74
C ALA A 9 30.62 7.71 -36.17
N GLY A 10 31.89 7.82 -35.79
CA GLY A 10 32.75 8.98 -36.08
C GLY A 10 32.92 9.99 -34.94
N SER A 11 32.31 9.75 -33.77
CA SER A 11 32.42 10.63 -32.60
C SER A 11 33.46 10.12 -31.57
N ALA A 12 34.13 11.05 -30.87
CA ALA A 12 35.06 10.73 -29.79
C ALA A 12 34.31 10.23 -28.55
N PHE A 13 34.91 9.30 -27.80
CA PHE A 13 34.34 8.83 -26.54
C PHE A 13 34.29 9.98 -25.52
N SER A 14 33.12 10.22 -24.92
CA SER A 14 32.87 11.27 -23.92
C SER A 14 32.56 10.67 -22.55
N THR A 15 32.86 11.37 -21.45
CA THR A 15 32.47 10.96 -20.10
C THR A 15 31.00 11.22 -19.78
N THR A 16 30.28 11.93 -20.66
CA THR A 16 28.86 12.26 -20.49
C THR A 16 27.97 11.11 -20.98
N GLN A 17 27.16 10.56 -20.08
CA GLN A 17 26.21 9.49 -20.38
C GLN A 17 24.86 10.09 -20.83
N TYR A 18 24.50 9.89 -22.10
CA TYR A 18 23.23 10.39 -22.68
C TYR A 18 22.07 9.41 -22.50
N PHE A 19 22.37 8.11 -22.37
CA PHE A 19 21.38 7.04 -22.24
C PHE A 19 21.79 6.04 -21.16
N ALA A 20 20.85 5.65 -20.30
CA ALA A 20 21.02 4.52 -19.39
C ALA A 20 20.38 3.27 -20.03
N LYS A 21 21.22 2.30 -20.40
CA LYS A 21 20.75 0.98 -20.84
C LYS A 21 20.73 0.04 -19.64
N ALA A 22 19.53 -0.28 -19.16
CA ALA A 22 19.30 -1.26 -18.10
C ALA A 22 19.02 -2.63 -18.72
N TYR A 23 20.06 -3.40 -19.02
CA TYR A 23 19.92 -4.82 -19.39
C TYR A 23 20.32 -5.67 -18.18
N PRO A 24 19.38 -6.11 -17.34
CA PRO A 24 19.69 -7.06 -16.29
C PRO A 24 20.21 -8.37 -16.91
N GLY A 25 21.17 -9.01 -16.24
CA GLY A 25 21.65 -10.31 -16.69
C GLY A 25 20.52 -11.36 -16.67
N THR A 26 20.41 -12.17 -17.71
CA THR A 26 19.34 -13.18 -17.86
C THR A 26 19.29 -14.17 -16.70
N ARG A 27 20.45 -14.54 -16.13
CA ARG A 27 20.54 -15.40 -14.95
C ARG A 27 19.76 -14.85 -13.75
N TYR A 28 19.81 -13.55 -13.51
CA TYR A 28 19.06 -12.93 -12.40
C TYR A 28 17.56 -12.92 -12.70
N LEU A 29 17.17 -12.66 -13.96
CA LEU A 29 15.77 -12.72 -14.38
C LEU A 29 15.19 -14.13 -14.27
N GLU A 30 15.95 -15.17 -14.61
CA GLU A 30 15.53 -16.57 -14.50
C GLU A 30 15.37 -16.99 -13.03
N VAL A 31 16.27 -16.56 -12.14
CA VAL A 31 16.15 -16.79 -10.70
C VAL A 31 14.88 -16.13 -10.14
N LEU A 32 14.65 -14.86 -10.47
CA LEU A 32 13.45 -14.15 -10.02
C LEU A 32 12.18 -14.82 -10.59
N LYS A 33 12.18 -15.18 -11.88
CA LYS A 33 11.06 -15.91 -12.49
C LYS A 33 10.79 -17.27 -11.81
N GLY A 34 11.84 -17.99 -11.42
CA GLY A 34 11.73 -19.24 -10.66
C GLY A 34 11.28 -19.04 -9.21
N PHE A 35 11.46 -17.85 -8.64
CA PHE A 35 11.01 -17.49 -7.29
C PHE A 35 9.50 -17.21 -7.22
N GLY A 36 8.83 -17.13 -8.38
CA GLY A 36 7.38 -16.99 -8.50
C GLY A 36 6.88 -15.72 -7.82
N ASP A 37 5.78 -15.86 -7.08
CA ASP A 37 5.08 -14.76 -6.41
C ASP A 37 5.93 -14.04 -5.37
N ASN A 38 7.05 -14.62 -4.95
CA ASN A 38 7.98 -13.96 -4.04
C ASN A 38 8.85 -12.87 -4.68
N SER A 39 8.82 -12.72 -6.01
CA SER A 39 9.52 -11.66 -6.74
C SER A 39 8.56 -10.81 -7.58
N ILE A 40 8.97 -9.57 -7.85
CA ILE A 40 8.31 -8.69 -8.82
C ILE A 40 9.35 -8.30 -9.86
N VAL A 41 9.14 -8.74 -11.11
CA VAL A 41 9.99 -8.40 -12.25
C VAL A 41 9.22 -7.46 -13.17
N ALA A 42 9.73 -6.25 -13.33
CA ALA A 42 9.14 -5.20 -14.15
C ALA A 42 10.23 -4.51 -14.99
N SER A 43 9.84 -4.06 -16.18
CA SER A 43 10.69 -3.25 -17.07
C SER A 43 10.51 -1.78 -16.76
N ILE A 44 11.62 -1.04 -16.62
CA ILE A 44 11.61 0.43 -16.51
C ILE A 44 11.40 1.12 -17.87
N CYS A 45 11.67 0.40 -18.96
CA CYS A 45 11.47 0.92 -20.31
C CYS A 45 9.97 0.99 -20.62
N PRO A 46 9.47 2.14 -21.11
CA PRO A 46 8.08 2.26 -21.55
C PRO A 46 7.81 1.28 -22.70
N LYS A 47 6.59 0.72 -22.73
CA LYS A 47 6.17 -0.13 -23.84
C LYS A 47 5.90 0.72 -25.07
N ASN A 48 5.35 1.92 -24.87
CA ASN A 48 5.18 2.93 -25.90
C ASN A 48 6.10 4.14 -25.63
N PRO A 49 7.30 4.19 -26.23
CA PRO A 49 8.24 5.29 -26.00
C PRO A 49 7.76 6.65 -26.53
N ALA A 50 6.69 6.70 -27.34
CA ALA A 50 6.11 7.94 -27.84
C ALA A 50 5.12 8.59 -26.85
N ASP A 51 4.61 7.83 -25.89
CA ASP A 51 3.64 8.31 -24.89
C ASP A 51 4.34 8.57 -23.55
N ARG A 52 4.44 9.86 -23.19
CA ARG A 52 5.06 10.28 -21.92
C ARG A 52 4.22 9.91 -20.70
N ASN A 53 2.96 9.56 -20.88
CA ASN A 53 2.05 9.17 -19.82
C ASN A 53 1.75 7.66 -19.85
N ASP A 54 2.55 6.85 -20.57
CA ASP A 54 2.35 5.39 -20.62
C ASP A 54 2.38 4.81 -19.19
N PRO A 55 1.31 4.14 -18.75
CA PRO A 55 1.25 3.52 -17.43
C PRO A 55 2.27 2.39 -17.25
N ASN A 56 2.92 1.94 -18.32
CA ASN A 56 4.03 1.00 -18.29
C ASN A 56 5.40 1.67 -18.28
N ALA A 57 5.47 3.00 -18.22
CA ALA A 57 6.73 3.73 -18.15
C ALA A 57 7.33 3.72 -16.74
N GLY A 58 8.66 3.64 -16.66
CA GLY A 58 9.36 3.83 -15.40
C GLY A 58 9.05 2.72 -14.39
N TYR A 59 8.91 3.11 -13.12
CA TYR A 59 8.62 2.17 -12.04
C TYR A 59 7.14 1.77 -11.94
N ASN A 60 6.25 2.34 -12.76
CA ASN A 60 4.81 2.12 -12.68
C ASN A 60 4.40 0.62 -12.75
N PRO A 61 4.99 -0.22 -13.63
CA PRO A 61 4.69 -1.66 -13.62
C PRO A 61 5.10 -2.37 -12.32
N ALA A 62 6.21 -1.95 -11.71
CA ALA A 62 6.67 -2.51 -10.44
C ALA A 62 5.74 -2.10 -9.29
N VAL A 63 5.36 -0.82 -9.24
CA VAL A 63 4.40 -0.29 -8.26
C VAL A 63 3.04 -0.98 -8.40
N GLY A 64 2.53 -1.13 -9.62
CA GLY A 64 1.27 -1.84 -9.86
C GLY A 64 1.29 -3.30 -9.41
N ALA A 65 2.40 -4.01 -9.61
CA ALA A 65 2.56 -5.38 -9.12
C ALA A 65 2.67 -5.47 -7.59
N ILE A 66 3.29 -4.47 -6.95
CA ILE A 66 3.32 -4.37 -5.48
C ILE A 66 1.90 -4.15 -4.93
N VAL A 67 1.14 -3.22 -5.53
CA VAL A 67 -0.26 -2.96 -5.15
C VAL A 67 -1.10 -4.23 -5.31
N LYS A 68 -0.95 -4.94 -6.44
CA LYS A 68 -1.65 -6.21 -6.68
C LYS A 68 -1.35 -7.26 -5.61
N ARG A 69 -0.06 -7.46 -5.29
CA ARG A 69 0.35 -8.45 -4.28
C ARG A 69 -0.16 -8.14 -2.88
N LEU A 70 -0.28 -6.86 -2.55
CA LEU A 70 -0.77 -6.43 -1.25
C LEU A 70 -2.31 -6.39 -1.19
N GLY A 71 -2.98 -6.37 -2.35
CA GLY A 71 -4.44 -6.32 -2.49
C GLY A 71 -5.22 -7.50 -1.90
N GLU A 72 -4.57 -8.57 -1.43
CA GLU A 72 -5.22 -9.63 -0.65
C GLU A 72 -5.64 -9.11 0.73
N ALA A 73 -6.88 -8.61 0.80
CA ALA A 73 -7.67 -8.18 1.96
C ALA A 73 -7.01 -8.38 3.36
N LEU A 74 -6.15 -7.43 3.73
CA LEU A 74 -5.59 -7.30 5.08
C LEU A 74 -6.57 -6.64 6.08
N SER A 75 -7.77 -6.28 5.64
CA SER A 75 -8.77 -5.63 6.50
C SER A 75 -9.18 -6.55 7.64
N GLY A 76 -8.79 -6.21 8.87
CA GLY A 76 -9.10 -7.00 10.07
C GLY A 76 -8.33 -8.31 10.21
N ARG A 77 -7.27 -8.54 9.42
CA ARG A 77 -6.38 -9.70 9.58
C ARG A 77 -5.10 -9.31 10.31
N CYS A 78 -4.58 -10.26 11.08
CA CYS A 78 -3.26 -10.17 11.67
C CYS A 78 -2.21 -10.05 10.58
N LEU A 79 -1.27 -9.11 10.74
CA LEU A 79 -0.27 -8.82 9.75
C LEU A 79 0.97 -9.72 9.98
N PRO A 80 1.46 -10.42 8.95
CA PRO A 80 2.62 -11.31 9.09
C PRO A 80 3.94 -10.56 9.21
N ARG A 81 3.96 -9.25 8.90
CA ARG A 81 5.15 -8.39 8.91
C ARG A 81 4.84 -7.02 9.51
N GLU A 82 5.90 -6.38 9.99
CA GLU A 82 5.85 -5.04 10.57
C GLU A 82 5.71 -4.01 9.47
N LEU A 83 4.98 -2.93 9.76
CA LEU A 83 4.89 -1.78 8.89
C LEU A 83 5.83 -0.67 9.35
N ASP A 84 6.45 0.02 8.38
CA ASP A 84 7.20 1.23 8.69
C ASP A 84 6.22 2.32 9.10
N VAL A 85 6.55 3.06 10.16
CA VAL A 85 5.73 4.16 10.66
C VAL A 85 6.53 5.45 10.46
N ASP A 86 5.90 6.48 9.90
CA ASP A 86 6.53 7.79 9.71
C ASP A 86 6.63 8.57 11.03
N GLU A 87 7.26 9.74 10.98
CA GLU A 87 7.44 10.62 12.15
C GLU A 87 6.11 11.15 12.70
N GLU A 88 5.03 11.04 11.92
CA GLU A 88 3.67 11.44 12.28
C GLU A 88 2.79 10.27 12.71
N GLY A 89 3.32 9.04 12.74
CA GLY A 89 2.63 7.87 13.29
C GLY A 89 1.77 7.17 12.26
N ASN A 90 1.85 7.60 11.00
CA ASN A 90 1.14 6.99 9.90
C ASN A 90 1.98 5.87 9.32
N VAL A 91 1.30 4.83 8.89
CA VAL A 91 1.88 3.82 8.02
C VAL A 91 1.72 4.29 6.57
N PRO A 92 2.74 4.13 5.70
CA PRO A 92 2.66 4.43 4.28
C PRO A 92 1.83 3.34 3.57
N CYS A 93 0.55 3.29 3.92
CA CYS A 93 -0.45 2.40 3.37
C CYS A 93 -1.35 3.17 2.39
N VAL A 94 -1.51 2.60 1.21
CA VAL A 94 -2.59 2.94 0.29
C VAL A 94 -3.76 2.02 0.64
N VAL A 95 -4.70 2.55 1.42
CA VAL A 95 -5.94 1.85 1.77
C VAL A 95 -7.05 2.41 0.90
N THR A 96 -7.63 1.58 0.05
CA THR A 96 -8.65 1.98 -0.92
C THR A 96 -9.87 1.08 -0.81
N GLU A 97 -11.04 1.68 -0.84
CA GLU A 97 -12.31 0.98 -0.96
C GLU A 97 -12.90 1.22 -2.35
N VAL A 98 -13.42 0.14 -2.92
CA VAL A 98 -14.10 0.13 -4.21
C VAL A 98 -15.58 -0.09 -3.93
N LEU A 99 -16.40 0.92 -4.22
CA LEU A 99 -17.84 0.87 -4.06
C LEU A 99 -18.51 0.67 -5.42
N PRO A 100 -19.58 -0.13 -5.48
CA PRO A 100 -20.44 -0.18 -6.66
C PRO A 100 -21.19 1.14 -6.82
N GLY A 101 -21.36 1.58 -8.07
CA GLY A 101 -22.01 2.83 -8.42
C GLY A 101 -21.03 4.00 -8.59
N ALA A 102 -21.42 4.94 -9.45
CA ALA A 102 -20.69 6.19 -9.63
C ALA A 102 -20.97 7.14 -8.45
N GLY A 103 -19.92 7.78 -7.94
CA GLY A 103 -19.98 8.59 -6.72
C GLY A 103 -18.71 9.43 -6.55
N THR A 104 -18.59 10.08 -5.38
CA THR A 104 -17.45 10.95 -5.02
C THR A 104 -16.82 10.51 -3.71
N CYS A 105 -15.53 10.81 -3.55
CA CYS A 105 -14.78 10.59 -2.32
C CYS A 105 -14.81 11.79 -1.36
N ALA A 106 -15.56 12.86 -1.68
CA ALA A 106 -15.75 14.03 -0.83
C ALA A 106 -16.65 13.75 0.38
N ARG A 107 -16.19 12.88 1.28
CA ARG A 107 -16.86 12.47 2.53
C ARG A 107 -15.84 12.24 3.65
N ALA A 108 -16.32 12.20 4.88
CA ALA A 108 -15.45 12.15 6.06
C ALA A 108 -14.51 10.93 6.01
N GLY A 109 -13.21 11.17 6.26
CA GLY A 109 -12.23 10.09 6.26
C GLY A 109 -11.90 9.51 4.88
N ARG A 110 -12.29 10.18 3.79
CA ARG A 110 -12.02 9.76 2.41
C ARG A 110 -11.34 10.86 1.60
N ALA A 111 -10.55 10.42 0.63
CA ALA A 111 -9.94 11.27 -0.38
C ALA A 111 -9.91 10.57 -1.73
N ASP A 112 -9.74 11.37 -2.80
CA ASP A 112 -9.45 10.82 -4.12
C ASP A 112 -8.07 10.14 -4.09
N PRO A 113 -7.96 8.86 -4.49
CA PRO A 113 -6.68 8.20 -4.56
C PRO A 113 -5.79 8.79 -5.65
N ASN A 114 -4.49 8.52 -5.57
CA ASN A 114 -3.58 8.80 -6.67
C ASN A 114 -4.08 8.13 -7.97
N PRO A 115 -4.11 8.84 -9.12
CA PRO A 115 -4.55 8.27 -10.40
C PRO A 115 -3.90 6.93 -10.78
N GLN A 116 -2.63 6.72 -10.40
CA GLN A 116 -1.93 5.46 -10.65
C GLN A 116 -2.50 4.29 -9.85
N VAL A 117 -2.93 4.55 -8.61
CA VAL A 117 -3.60 3.56 -7.76
C VAL A 117 -4.97 3.21 -8.35
N VAL A 118 -5.73 4.23 -8.79
CA VAL A 118 -7.03 4.05 -9.45
C VAL A 118 -6.89 3.16 -10.69
N GLU A 119 -5.86 3.39 -11.51
CA GLU A 119 -5.61 2.57 -12.69
C GLU A 119 -5.25 1.11 -12.34
N ALA A 120 -4.36 0.91 -11.36
CA ALA A 120 -3.97 -0.41 -10.89
C ALA A 120 -5.18 -1.20 -10.37
N ILE A 121 -6.05 -0.56 -9.58
CA ILE A 121 -7.27 -1.20 -9.05
C ILE A 121 -8.25 -1.50 -10.18
N ARG A 122 -8.48 -0.57 -11.12
CA ARG A 122 -9.35 -0.84 -12.28
C ARG A 122 -8.86 -2.00 -13.14
N LYS A 123 -7.55 -2.16 -13.26
CA LYS A 123 -6.95 -3.31 -13.92
C LYS A 123 -7.24 -4.60 -13.15
N GLU A 124 -7.06 -4.59 -11.82
CA GLU A 124 -7.38 -5.73 -10.97
C GLU A 124 -8.85 -6.13 -11.05
N LEU A 125 -9.78 -5.16 -10.99
CA LEU A 125 -11.23 -5.42 -11.13
C LEU A 125 -11.59 -6.07 -12.48
N LYS A 126 -10.84 -5.77 -13.54
CA LYS A 126 -10.99 -6.44 -14.84
C LYS A 126 -10.43 -7.86 -14.82
N GLU A 127 -9.24 -8.04 -14.26
CA GLU A 127 -8.56 -9.34 -14.16
C GLU A 127 -9.32 -10.32 -13.27
N SER A 128 -9.98 -9.83 -12.22
CA SER A 128 -10.84 -10.61 -11.32
C SER A 128 -12.27 -10.81 -11.85
N GLU A 129 -12.57 -10.34 -13.06
CA GLU A 129 -13.90 -10.33 -13.66
C GLU A 129 -15.00 -9.63 -12.83
N THR A 130 -14.61 -8.74 -11.91
CA THR A 130 -15.55 -7.93 -11.10
C THR A 130 -16.25 -6.86 -11.95
N CYS A 131 -15.59 -6.38 -13.00
CA CYS A 131 -16.16 -5.50 -14.00
C CYS A 131 -15.76 -5.95 -15.41
N ARG A 132 -16.59 -5.61 -16.41
CA ARG A 132 -16.34 -5.88 -17.83
C ARG A 132 -16.58 -4.58 -18.62
N PRO A 133 -16.13 -4.46 -19.88
CA PRO A 133 -16.46 -3.30 -20.69
C PRO A 133 -17.96 -3.07 -20.82
N ASP A 134 -18.76 -4.14 -20.74
CA ASP A 134 -20.19 -4.10 -21.08
C ASP A 134 -21.12 -4.25 -19.86
N ASP A 135 -20.73 -4.98 -18.80
CA ASP A 135 -21.58 -5.19 -17.60
C ASP A 135 -20.84 -5.84 -16.39
N PRO A 136 -20.77 -5.20 -15.20
CA PRO A 136 -20.84 -3.76 -14.99
C PRO A 136 -19.59 -3.07 -15.53
N ASP A 137 -19.73 -1.86 -16.09
CA ASP A 137 -18.59 -1.07 -16.57
C ASP A 137 -17.66 -0.72 -15.40
N CYS A 138 -16.35 -0.90 -15.57
CA CYS A 138 -15.34 -0.56 -14.55
C CYS A 138 -15.34 0.92 -14.13
N THR A 139 -15.94 1.80 -14.92
CA THR A 139 -16.16 3.22 -14.58
C THR A 139 -17.34 3.44 -13.64
N GLN A 140 -18.22 2.44 -13.49
CA GLN A 140 -19.33 2.46 -12.53
C GLN A 140 -18.88 2.14 -11.11
N PHE A 141 -17.58 1.94 -10.87
CA PHE A 141 -17.06 1.76 -9.51
C PHE A 141 -16.39 3.04 -9.02
N THR A 142 -16.78 3.46 -7.82
CA THR A 142 -16.13 4.56 -7.12
C THR A 142 -14.96 4.01 -6.31
N ILE A 143 -13.77 4.56 -6.51
CA ILE A 143 -12.56 4.13 -5.81
C ILE A 143 -12.13 5.28 -4.91
N CYS A 144 -12.20 5.09 -3.59
CA CYS A 144 -11.84 6.10 -2.59
C CYS A 144 -10.71 5.62 -1.71
N GLN A 145 -9.78 6.51 -1.39
CA GLN A 145 -8.77 6.26 -0.39
C GLN A 145 -9.38 6.48 0.99
N VAL A 146 -9.18 5.52 1.90
CA VAL A 146 -9.46 5.66 3.33
C VAL A 146 -8.26 6.37 3.95
N LEU A 147 -8.51 7.44 4.70
CA LEU A 147 -7.45 8.20 5.36
C LEU A 147 -7.08 7.60 6.73
N PRO A 148 -5.81 7.69 7.15
CA PRO A 148 -5.42 7.31 8.50
C PRO A 148 -6.07 8.26 9.51
N LEU A 149 -6.41 7.73 10.68
CA LEU A 149 -6.90 8.51 11.81
C LEU A 149 -5.77 9.36 12.39
N ARG A 150 -6.14 10.52 12.95
CA ARG A 150 -5.21 11.46 13.57
C ARG A 150 -5.68 11.85 14.96
N ASP A 151 -4.77 12.41 15.74
CA ASP A 151 -5.02 13.02 17.05
C ASP A 151 -5.84 12.10 17.97
N ALA A 152 -6.97 12.58 18.49
CA ALA A 152 -7.84 11.82 19.38
C ALA A 152 -8.48 10.60 18.69
N GLY A 153 -8.81 10.67 17.39
CA GLY A 153 -9.30 9.50 16.65
C GLY A 153 -8.25 8.39 16.55
N LEU A 154 -6.97 8.76 16.46
CA LEU A 154 -5.87 7.80 16.50
C LEU A 154 -5.74 7.16 17.89
N GLN A 155 -5.87 7.93 18.98
CA GLN A 155 -5.85 7.36 20.35
C GLN A 155 -6.94 6.30 20.54
N GLU A 156 -8.18 6.64 20.18
CA GLU A 156 -9.31 5.72 20.33
C GLU A 156 -9.10 4.45 19.51
N CYS A 157 -8.63 4.59 18.27
CA CYS A 157 -8.34 3.44 17.42
C CYS A 157 -7.28 2.52 18.00
N LEU A 158 -6.24 3.06 18.63
CA LEU A 158 -5.14 2.28 19.19
C LEU A 158 -5.47 1.61 20.53
N PHE A 159 -6.35 2.21 21.34
CA PHE A 159 -6.48 1.82 22.75
C PHE A 159 -7.90 1.49 23.23
N ASP A 160 -8.96 1.96 22.54
CA ASP A 160 -10.33 1.69 22.96
C ASP A 160 -10.92 0.50 22.18
N GLU A 161 -11.16 -0.62 22.86
CA GLU A 161 -11.81 -1.82 22.31
C GLU A 161 -13.20 -1.55 21.75
N ASN A 162 -13.90 -0.54 22.27
CA ASN A 162 -15.25 -0.16 21.89
C ASN A 162 -15.30 1.12 21.05
N ALA A 163 -14.16 1.54 20.49
CA ALA A 163 -14.09 2.69 19.59
C ALA A 163 -15.13 2.58 18.46
N THR A 164 -16.13 3.46 18.49
CA THR A 164 -17.26 3.49 17.53
C THR A 164 -17.35 4.82 16.78
N ASN A 165 -16.30 5.67 16.86
CA ASN A 165 -16.22 7.00 16.25
C ASN A 165 -17.52 7.80 16.35
N SER A 166 -18.15 7.83 17.54
CA SER A 166 -19.40 8.56 17.74
C SER A 166 -19.22 10.09 17.68
N ALA A 167 -17.97 10.60 17.66
CA ALA A 167 -17.64 12.02 17.56
C ALA A 167 -16.56 12.41 16.54
N GLN A 168 -15.97 11.47 15.78
CA GLN A 168 -14.79 11.73 14.95
C GLN A 168 -14.83 11.11 13.55
N GLU A 169 -13.99 11.65 12.65
CA GLU A 169 -13.92 11.24 11.25
C GLU A 169 -13.55 9.75 11.13
N PRO A 170 -14.25 8.98 10.27
CA PRO A 170 -13.90 7.60 9.96
C PRO A 170 -12.47 7.47 9.43
N GLY A 171 -11.87 6.30 9.59
CA GLY A 171 -10.53 6.05 9.07
C GLY A 171 -9.97 4.72 9.50
N TYR A 172 -8.64 4.61 9.45
CA TYR A 172 -7.93 3.43 9.93
C TYR A 172 -6.71 3.80 10.78
N CYS A 173 -6.23 2.87 11.59
CA CYS A 173 -4.94 2.94 12.26
C CYS A 173 -4.20 1.60 12.13
N TYR A 174 -2.88 1.66 12.28
CA TYR A 174 -2.04 0.47 12.42
C TYR A 174 -1.78 0.21 13.90
N ILE A 175 -2.11 -1.00 14.34
CA ILE A 175 -1.88 -1.45 15.71
C ILE A 175 -0.67 -2.37 15.68
N ASP A 176 0.32 -2.04 16.49
CA ASP A 176 1.48 -2.86 16.77
C ASP A 176 1.90 -2.60 18.23
N PRO A 177 1.85 -3.58 19.14
CA PRO A 177 2.21 -3.36 20.54
C PRO A 177 3.59 -2.73 20.71
N GLY A 178 4.56 -3.13 19.88
CA GLY A 178 5.93 -2.62 19.91
C GLY A 178 6.08 -1.20 19.34
N LYS A 179 5.04 -0.64 18.72
CA LYS A 179 5.02 0.73 18.18
C LYS A 179 3.82 1.52 18.72
N GLY A 180 4.07 2.59 19.46
CA GLY A 180 3.03 3.55 19.82
C GLY A 180 3.06 4.78 18.92
N LEU A 181 2.46 5.86 19.40
CA LEU A 181 2.47 7.13 18.69
C LEU A 181 3.90 7.69 18.59
N PRO A 182 4.16 8.55 17.60
CA PRO A 182 5.42 9.27 17.53
C PRO A 182 5.65 10.09 18.79
N GLY A 183 6.89 10.07 19.27
CA GLY A 183 7.31 10.84 20.45
C GLY A 183 6.89 10.26 21.80
N THR A 184 6.08 9.19 21.82
CA THR A 184 5.67 8.52 23.07
C THR A 184 6.20 7.10 23.23
N GLY A 185 6.81 6.53 22.18
CA GLY A 185 7.42 5.20 22.22
C GLY A 185 6.39 4.06 22.13
N ALA A 186 6.77 2.84 22.47
CA ALA A 186 5.83 1.71 22.53
C ALA A 186 4.80 1.92 23.68
N GLN A 187 3.51 1.74 23.40
CA GLN A 187 2.43 2.15 24.31
C GLN A 187 1.41 1.07 24.66
N GLY A 188 1.67 -0.18 24.27
CA GLY A 188 0.96 -1.32 24.84
C GLY A 188 1.07 -1.40 26.37
N ALA A 189 0.17 -2.16 26.99
CA ALA A 189 0.30 -2.49 28.41
C ALA A 189 1.64 -3.22 28.63
N GLY A 190 2.35 -2.85 29.70
CA GLY A 190 3.66 -3.44 30.03
C GLY A 190 4.82 -3.01 29.13
N CYS A 191 4.65 -2.00 28.28
CA CYS A 191 5.74 -1.49 27.46
C CYS A 191 6.87 -0.86 28.28
N ASP A 192 8.09 -1.29 27.95
CA ASP A 192 9.35 -0.70 28.37
C ASP A 192 10.07 -0.21 27.08
N PRO A 193 10.52 1.06 27.01
CA PRO A 193 11.29 1.56 25.86
C PRO A 193 12.52 0.71 25.53
N ASP A 194 13.11 0.04 26.52
CA ASP A 194 14.28 -0.83 26.33
C ASP A 194 13.90 -2.25 25.88
N HIS A 195 12.62 -2.64 26.02
CA HIS A 195 12.09 -3.98 25.68
C HIS A 195 10.72 -3.89 24.98
N PRO A 196 10.64 -3.33 23.76
CA PRO A 196 9.39 -3.20 23.01
C PRO A 196 8.72 -4.53 22.67
N GLU A 197 9.45 -5.65 22.72
CA GLU A 197 8.92 -7.01 22.54
C GLU A 197 7.97 -7.45 23.66
N ASN A 198 8.04 -6.83 24.83
CA ASN A 198 7.18 -7.16 25.97
C ASN A 198 5.84 -6.43 25.94
N CYS A 199 5.68 -5.50 25.00
CA CYS A 199 4.44 -4.77 24.82
C CYS A 199 3.27 -5.67 24.44
N THR A 200 2.12 -5.45 25.08
CA THR A 200 0.87 -6.12 24.71
C THR A 200 -0.21 -5.10 24.36
N ASN A 201 -1.08 -5.45 23.41
CA ASN A 201 -2.28 -4.70 23.13
C ASN A 201 -3.45 -5.70 23.02
N PRO A 202 -4.53 -5.53 23.82
CA PRO A 202 -5.66 -6.47 23.84
C PRO A 202 -6.32 -6.63 22.47
N LEU A 203 -6.27 -5.59 21.61
CA LEU A 203 -6.83 -5.60 20.27
C LEU A 203 -6.17 -6.61 19.32
N VAL A 204 -4.95 -7.05 19.63
CA VAL A 204 -4.19 -8.03 18.84
C VAL A 204 -3.90 -9.31 19.63
N GLU A 205 -4.52 -9.52 20.80
CA GLU A 205 -4.30 -10.73 21.60
C GLU A 205 -4.76 -12.00 20.88
N SER A 206 -5.79 -11.89 20.04
CA SER A 206 -6.30 -12.98 19.22
C SER A 206 -5.38 -13.34 18.05
N CYS A 207 -4.39 -12.49 17.74
CA CYS A 207 -3.42 -12.76 16.69
C CYS A 207 -2.36 -13.78 17.12
N PRO A 208 -1.82 -14.59 16.19
CA PRO A 208 -0.65 -15.41 16.45
C PRO A 208 0.49 -14.58 17.06
N ALA A 209 1.28 -15.17 17.94
CA ALA A 209 2.33 -14.45 18.68
C ALA A 209 3.32 -13.69 17.76
N THR A 210 3.57 -14.22 16.56
CA THR A 210 4.45 -13.61 15.54
C THR A 210 3.76 -12.57 14.65
N GLU A 211 2.47 -12.34 14.83
CA GLU A 211 1.60 -11.52 13.97
C GLU A 211 0.70 -10.58 14.78
N ARG A 212 1.11 -10.21 16.00
CA ARG A 212 0.36 -9.32 16.91
C ARG A 212 0.31 -7.88 16.41
N ARG A 213 -0.33 -7.65 15.26
CA ARG A 213 -0.40 -6.38 14.56
C ARG A 213 -1.52 -6.43 13.56
N LEU A 214 -2.23 -5.34 13.35
CA LEU A 214 -3.34 -5.28 12.39
C LEU A 214 -3.61 -3.87 11.89
N LEU A 215 -4.29 -3.76 10.76
CA LEU A 215 -4.95 -2.52 10.36
C LEU A 215 -6.37 -2.52 10.89
N ARG A 216 -6.65 -1.62 11.85
CA ARG A 216 -7.97 -1.44 12.44
C ARG A 216 -8.70 -0.35 11.70
N PHE A 217 -9.95 -0.61 11.35
CA PHE A 217 -10.82 0.35 10.68
C PHE A 217 -11.86 0.82 11.68
N ILE A 218 -12.03 2.14 11.80
CA ILE A 218 -13.04 2.75 12.66
C ILE A 218 -13.97 3.58 11.78
N GLY A 219 -15.26 3.24 11.81
CA GLY A 219 -16.32 3.99 11.16
C GLY A 219 -17.41 4.36 12.15
N ASN A 220 -18.42 5.08 11.66
CA ASN A 220 -19.63 5.40 12.42
C ASN A 220 -20.87 5.04 11.62
N ASN A 221 -22.06 5.22 12.20
CA ASN A 221 -23.31 4.83 11.54
C ASN A 221 -23.59 5.62 10.24
N ALA A 222 -23.09 6.85 10.13
CA ALA A 222 -23.26 7.68 8.94
C ALA A 222 -22.24 7.30 7.85
N GLU A 223 -21.03 6.92 8.25
CA GLU A 223 -19.92 6.53 7.37
C GLU A 223 -19.24 5.27 7.92
N PRO A 224 -19.82 4.08 7.68
CA PRO A 224 -19.18 2.81 8.07
C PRO A 224 -17.84 2.67 7.33
N THR A 225 -16.84 2.12 8.00
CA THR A 225 -15.50 1.98 7.44
C THR A 225 -14.94 0.57 7.71
N PRO A 226 -14.64 -0.22 6.67
CA PRO A 226 -14.91 0.06 5.25
C PRO A 226 -16.40 0.24 4.94
N ALA A 227 -16.72 0.93 3.84
CA ALA A 227 -18.10 1.15 3.46
C ALA A 227 -18.84 -0.18 3.19
N PRO A 228 -20.16 -0.27 3.48
CA PRO A 228 -20.91 -1.50 3.24
C PRO A 228 -20.88 -1.88 1.76
N SER A 229 -20.75 -3.18 1.47
CA SER A 229 -20.65 -3.71 0.11
C SER A 229 -19.46 -3.20 -0.71
N SER A 230 -18.46 -2.60 -0.06
CA SER A 230 -17.21 -2.22 -0.71
C SER A 230 -16.20 -3.38 -0.72
N THR A 231 -15.33 -3.38 -1.73
CA THR A 231 -14.14 -4.23 -1.74
C THR A 231 -12.94 -3.38 -1.30
N THR A 232 -12.24 -3.81 -0.26
CA THR A 232 -11.08 -3.07 0.28
C THR A 232 -9.78 -3.65 -0.26
N PHE A 233 -8.94 -2.79 -0.84
CA PHE A 233 -7.57 -3.06 -1.24
C PHE A 233 -6.63 -2.31 -0.30
N VAL A 234 -5.61 -3.01 0.21
CA VAL A 234 -4.64 -2.46 1.15
C VAL A 234 -3.26 -2.68 0.59
N ALA A 235 -2.46 -1.63 0.40
CA ALA A 235 -1.07 -1.76 -0.01
C ALA A 235 -0.17 -0.97 0.93
N CYS A 236 0.53 -1.66 1.82
CA CYS A 236 1.46 -1.07 2.78
C CYS A 236 2.92 -1.40 2.45
N VAL A 237 3.80 -0.41 2.62
CA VAL A 237 5.24 -0.69 2.72
C VAL A 237 5.51 -1.17 4.14
N GLY A 238 6.21 -2.29 4.27
CA GLY A 238 6.65 -2.73 5.59
C GLY A 238 8.16 -2.69 5.77
N SER A 239 8.58 -2.92 7.00
CA SER A 239 9.99 -2.90 7.39
C SER A 239 10.77 -4.03 6.71
N ALA A 240 11.98 -3.73 6.25
CA ALA A 240 12.87 -4.77 5.74
C ALA A 240 13.14 -5.79 6.85
N VAL A 241 13.14 -7.08 6.51
CA VAL A 241 13.60 -8.12 7.44
C VAL A 241 15.08 -7.83 7.70
N SER A 242 15.42 -7.35 8.90
CA SER A 242 16.81 -7.31 9.33
C SER A 242 17.28 -8.77 9.40
N GLN A 243 18.16 -9.15 8.49
CA GLN A 243 18.90 -10.41 8.57
C GLN A 243 20.04 -10.28 9.58
#